data_AF-A0A1G3CL68-F1
#
_entry.id   AF-A0A1G3CL68-F1
#
_cell.length_a   1.000
_cell.length_b   1.000
_cell.length_c   1.000
_cell.angle_alpha   90.00
_cell.angle_beta   90.00
_cell.angle_gamma   90.00
#
_symmetry.space_group_name_H-M   'P 1'
#
loop_
_entity.id
_entity.type
_entity.pdbx_description
1 polymer ?
#
loop_
_entity_poly.entity_id
_entity_poly.type
_entity_poly.pdbx_seq_one_letter_code
_entity_poly.pdbx_strand_id
1 'polypeptide(L)'
;MDVRKLTLSDETNNIEKVIEILTIQLKYYKELFVHTSVLKEMLIKNCNEDVLSKKMEERGLLIDKIISSKKYYDSIKECADSADNKGKACTDKLLQEIQQILNSVVIFDTENIALIKNYIKDITLNLEKIQESKHFVNDLKKHMSNSPVFVDVCG
;
A
#
# COMPACT_ATOMS: atom_id res chain seq x y z
N MET A 1 27.98 -41.42 29.97
CA MET A 1 27.63 -40.48 28.88
C MET A 1 26.27 -40.92 28.37
N ASP A 2 25.22 -40.20 28.77
CA ASP A 2 23.83 -40.58 28.51
C ASP A 2 23.26 -39.64 27.45
N VAL A 3 23.17 -40.12 26.21
CA VAL A 3 22.83 -39.34 25.00
C VAL A 3 21.34 -39.50 24.67
N ARG A 4 20.45 -39.49 25.67
CA ARG A 4 19.01 -39.63 25.45
C ARG A 4 18.20 -38.78 26.41
N LYS A 5 18.19 -37.45 26.22
CA LYS A 5 17.20 -36.57 26.87
C LYS A 5 17.06 -35.16 26.28
N LEU A 6 17.15 -35.01 24.95
CA LEU A 6 17.07 -33.70 24.30
C LEU A 6 15.99 -33.56 23.22
N THR A 7 15.15 -34.56 22.97
CA THR A 7 14.40 -34.62 21.70
C THR A 7 12.89 -34.35 21.76
N LEU A 8 12.26 -34.15 22.92
CA LEU A 8 10.81 -33.89 22.98
C LEU A 8 10.45 -32.48 23.50
N SER A 9 11.32 -31.83 24.29
CA SER A 9 11.05 -30.49 24.81
C SER A 9 11.35 -29.37 23.81
N ASP A 10 12.24 -29.61 22.84
CA ASP A 10 12.70 -28.57 21.90
C ASP A 10 11.77 -28.41 20.69
N GLU A 11 11.11 -29.49 20.23
CA GLU A 11 10.20 -29.46 19.08
C GLU A 11 8.83 -28.83 19.41
N THR A 12 8.23 -29.16 20.57
CA THR A 12 6.98 -28.54 21.05
C THR A 12 7.16 -27.03 21.25
N ASN A 13 8.35 -26.62 21.67
CA ASN A 13 8.73 -25.23 21.86
C ASN A 13 8.90 -24.47 20.52
N ASN A 14 9.09 -25.19 19.40
CA ASN A 14 9.22 -24.58 18.07
C ASN A 14 7.86 -24.37 17.39
N ILE A 15 6.93 -25.32 17.51
CA ILE A 15 5.58 -25.17 16.92
C ILE A 15 4.77 -24.07 17.64
N GLU A 16 4.89 -23.95 18.96
CA GLU A 16 4.25 -22.87 19.73
C GLU A 16 4.75 -21.49 19.29
N LYS A 17 6.06 -21.34 19.07
CA LYS A 17 6.65 -20.09 18.53
C LYS A 17 6.14 -19.77 17.14
N VAL A 18 6.02 -20.78 16.27
CA VAL A 18 5.44 -20.61 14.93
C VAL A 18 4.00 -20.10 15.02
N ILE A 19 3.17 -20.70 15.89
CA ILE A 19 1.79 -20.27 16.11
C ILE A 19 1.73 -18.84 16.66
N GLU A 20 2.61 -18.49 17.60
CA GLU A 20 2.71 -17.15 18.16
C GLU A 20 3.01 -16.11 17.07
N ILE A 21 4.03 -16.35 16.25
CA ILE A 21 4.43 -15.45 15.18
C ILE A 21 3.34 -15.33 14.12
N LEU A 22 2.71 -16.44 13.72
CA LEU A 22 1.58 -16.41 12.78
C LEU A 22 0.39 -15.63 13.36
N THR A 23 0.13 -15.77 14.65
CA THR A 23 -0.91 -14.98 15.34
C THR A 23 -0.58 -13.48 15.34
N ILE A 24 0.69 -13.12 15.54
CA ILE A 24 1.17 -11.74 15.46
C ILE A 24 1.04 -11.22 14.02
N GLN A 25 1.47 -11.99 13.02
CA GLN A 25 1.35 -11.63 11.61
C GLN A 25 -0.12 -11.43 11.22
N LEU A 26 -1.02 -12.31 11.65
CA LEU A 26 -2.45 -12.17 11.41
C LEU A 26 -2.99 -10.82 11.90
N LYS A 27 -2.55 -10.34 13.07
CA LYS A 27 -2.92 -9.00 13.58
C LYS A 27 -2.41 -7.91 12.64
N TYR A 28 -1.15 -7.98 12.21
CA TYR A 28 -0.57 -7.00 11.27
C TYR A 28 -1.29 -7.01 9.92
N TYR A 29 -1.65 -8.17 9.39
CA TYR A 29 -2.41 -8.26 8.14
C TYR A 29 -3.83 -7.70 8.27
N LYS A 30 -4.51 -7.94 9.40
CA LYS A 30 -5.81 -7.30 9.69
C LYS A 30 -5.69 -5.78 9.75
N GLU A 31 -4.65 -5.27 10.39
CA GLU A 31 -4.35 -3.85 10.45
C GLU A 31 -4.05 -3.27 9.06
N LEU A 32 -3.28 -3.99 8.22
CA LEU A 32 -2.98 -3.59 6.85
C LEU A 32 -4.25 -3.50 6.00
N PHE A 33 -5.17 -4.46 6.17
CA PHE A 33 -6.47 -4.42 5.52
C PHE A 33 -7.28 -3.19 5.90
N VAL A 34 -7.36 -2.86 7.20
CA VAL A 34 -8.04 -1.64 7.67
C VAL A 34 -7.38 -0.39 7.09
N HIS A 35 -6.05 -0.29 7.12
CA HIS A 35 -5.33 0.84 6.52
C HIS A 35 -5.63 0.98 5.03
N THR A 36 -5.64 -0.12 4.29
CA THR A 36 -5.86 -0.14 2.84
C THR A 36 -7.30 0.24 2.48
N SER A 37 -8.28 -0.22 3.28
CA SER A 37 -9.69 0.18 3.15
C SER A 37 -9.91 1.66 3.47
N VAL A 38 -9.28 2.18 4.53
CA VAL A 38 -9.36 3.60 4.90
C VAL A 38 -8.75 4.48 3.81
N LEU A 39 -7.63 4.09 3.21
CA LEU A 39 -7.03 4.82 2.10
C LEU A 39 -7.99 4.93 0.90
N LYS A 40 -8.73 3.87 0.60
CA LYS A 40 -9.77 3.91 -0.45
C LYS A 40 -10.82 4.97 -0.17
N GLU A 41 -11.34 4.99 1.05
CA GLU A 41 -12.33 5.98 1.49
C GLU A 41 -11.78 7.40 1.42
N MET A 42 -10.52 7.61 1.82
CA MET A 42 -9.86 8.91 1.77
C MET A 42 -9.65 9.40 0.34
N LEU A 43 -9.27 8.49 -0.58
CA LEU A 43 -9.15 8.80 -2.00
C LEU A 43 -10.52 9.21 -2.55
N ILE A 44 -11.58 8.41 -2.35
CA ILE A 44 -12.93 8.71 -2.84
C ILE A 44 -13.45 10.07 -2.31
N LYS A 45 -13.20 10.38 -1.04
CA LYS A 45 -13.68 11.61 -0.39
C LYS A 45 -12.81 12.83 -0.66
N ASN A 46 -11.75 12.69 -1.46
CA ASN A 46 -10.78 13.75 -1.73
C ASN A 46 -10.27 14.41 -0.43
N CYS A 47 -9.85 13.58 0.52
CA CYS A 47 -9.34 14.04 1.80
C CYS A 47 -8.08 14.91 1.64
N ASN A 48 -7.78 15.72 2.66
CA ASN A 48 -6.60 16.57 2.71
C ASN A 48 -5.30 15.77 2.47
N GLU A 49 -4.40 16.34 1.65
CA GLU A 49 -3.15 15.72 1.21
C GLU A 49 -2.21 15.35 2.35
N ASP A 50 -2.07 16.20 3.38
CA ASP A 50 -1.21 15.92 4.53
C ASP A 50 -1.70 14.69 5.31
N VAL A 51 -3.02 14.58 5.45
CA VAL A 51 -3.66 13.45 6.13
C VAL A 51 -3.49 12.16 5.30
N LEU A 52 -3.65 12.24 3.99
CA LEU A 52 -3.44 11.11 3.08
C LEU A 52 -1.98 10.64 3.10
N SER A 53 -1.04 11.58 3.05
CA SER A 53 0.41 11.30 3.08
C SER A 53 0.82 10.62 4.37
N LYS A 54 0.36 11.14 5.53
CA LYS A 54 0.57 10.50 6.83
C LYS A 54 0.01 9.07 6.85
N LYS A 55 -1.18 8.85 6.26
CA LYS A 55 -1.79 7.51 6.25
C LYS A 55 -1.01 6.52 5.38
N MET A 56 -0.47 6.98 4.26
CA MET A 56 0.42 6.20 3.40
C MET A 56 1.73 5.84 4.14
N GLU A 57 2.31 6.78 4.88
CA GLU A 57 3.52 6.54 5.68
C GLU A 57 3.27 5.50 6.79
N GLU A 58 2.18 5.65 7.56
CA GLU A 58 1.77 4.66 8.57
C GLU A 58 1.63 3.26 7.97
N ARG A 59 1.04 3.16 6.77
CA ARG A 59 0.91 1.90 6.04
C ARG A 59 2.26 1.34 5.62
N GLY A 60 3.20 2.18 5.18
CA GLY A 60 4.57 1.79 4.84
C GLY A 60 5.30 1.15 6.02
N LEU A 61 5.26 1.80 7.19
CA LEU A 61 5.86 1.28 8.42
C LEU A 61 5.28 -0.08 8.83
N LEU A 62 3.97 -0.27 8.65
CA LEU A 62 3.32 -1.56 8.90
C LEU A 62 3.78 -2.65 7.93
N ILE A 63 4.00 -2.33 6.66
CA ILE A 63 4.55 -3.26 5.66
C ILE A 63 5.97 -3.68 6.05
N ASP A 64 6.82 -2.76 6.48
CA ASP A 64 8.18 -3.08 6.93
C ASP A 64 8.18 -4.03 8.14
N LYS A 65 7.22 -3.83 9.06
CA LYS A 65 7.00 -4.70 10.21
C LYS A 65 6.56 -6.11 9.78
N ILE A 66 5.64 -6.20 8.82
CA ILE A 66 5.18 -7.47 8.24
C ILE A 66 6.34 -8.20 7.56
N ILE A 67 7.14 -7.50 6.76
CA ILE A 67 8.32 -8.07 6.08
C ILE A 67 9.31 -8.63 7.10
N SER A 68 9.59 -7.88 8.16
CA SER A 68 10.51 -8.29 9.22
C SER A 68 9.99 -9.53 9.96
N SER A 69 8.70 -9.54 10.31
CA SER A 69 8.05 -10.69 10.96
C SER A 69 8.02 -11.93 10.05
N LYS A 70 7.78 -11.75 8.74
CA LYS A 70 7.81 -12.83 7.75
C LYS A 70 9.21 -13.44 7.64
N LYS A 71 10.26 -12.63 7.56
CA LYS A 71 11.65 -13.12 7.55
C LYS A 71 11.95 -13.98 8.78
N TYR A 72 11.46 -13.56 9.95
CA TYR A 72 11.63 -14.33 11.17
C TYR A 72 10.85 -15.66 11.12
N TYR A 73 9.59 -15.65 10.69
CA TYR A 73 8.82 -16.87 10.44
C TYR A 73 9.53 -17.83 9.48
N ASP A 74 10.02 -17.32 8.35
CA ASP A 74 10.73 -18.10 7.35
C ASP A 74 12.00 -18.76 7.92
N SER A 75 12.66 -18.13 8.91
CA SER A 75 13.84 -18.68 9.57
C SER A 75 13.55 -19.81 10.58
N ILE A 76 12.31 -19.92 11.08
CA ILE A 76 11.96 -20.90 12.12
C ILE A 76 10.96 -21.97 11.66
N LYS A 77 10.27 -21.76 10.52
CA LYS A 77 9.22 -22.67 10.05
C LYS A 77 9.71 -24.09 9.75
N GLU A 78 10.96 -24.22 9.29
CA GLU A 78 11.58 -25.52 8.97
C GLU A 78 12.01 -26.27 10.23
N CYS A 79 12.14 -25.57 11.37
CA CYS A 79 12.49 -26.18 12.66
C CYS A 79 11.26 -26.75 13.40
N ALA A 80 10.07 -26.67 12.80
CA ALA A 80 8.79 -27.03 13.41
C ALA A 80 8.10 -28.23 12.72
N ASP A 81 8.88 -29.14 12.13
CA ASP A 81 8.39 -30.44 11.64
C ASP A 81 7.99 -31.32 12.84
N SER A 82 6.80 -31.09 13.38
CA SER A 82 6.26 -31.90 14.49
C SER A 82 5.27 -32.96 13.98
N ALA A 83 5.28 -34.13 14.61
CA ALA A 83 4.27 -35.18 14.44
C ALA A 83 2.90 -34.81 15.06
N ASP A 84 2.75 -33.59 15.60
CA ASP A 84 1.51 -33.12 16.22
C ASP A 84 0.53 -32.56 15.18
N ASN A 85 -0.46 -33.39 14.84
CA ASN A 85 -1.55 -33.03 13.94
C ASN A 85 -2.34 -31.80 14.39
N LYS A 86 -2.39 -31.46 15.69
CA LYS A 86 -3.13 -30.29 16.19
C LYS A 86 -2.37 -29.00 15.92
N GLY A 87 -1.08 -28.95 16.23
CA GLY A 87 -0.22 -27.80 15.91
C GLY A 87 -0.26 -27.46 14.43
N LYS A 88 -0.14 -28.48 13.56
CA LYS A 88 -0.22 -28.32 12.10
C LYS A 88 -1.57 -27.77 11.63
N ALA A 89 -2.68 -28.29 12.15
CA ALA A 89 -4.01 -27.79 11.80
C ALA A 89 -4.20 -26.31 12.23
N CYS A 90 -3.61 -25.91 13.35
CA CYS A 90 -3.64 -24.52 13.82
C CYS A 90 -2.83 -23.59 12.89
N THR A 91 -1.61 -23.98 12.53
CA THR A 91 -0.78 -23.19 11.61
C THR A 91 -1.42 -23.07 10.24
N ASP A 92 -1.99 -24.16 9.71
CA ASP A 92 -2.67 -24.16 8.40
C ASP A 92 -3.87 -23.20 8.40
N LYS A 93 -4.66 -23.21 9.48
CA LYS A 93 -5.78 -22.28 9.63
C LYS A 93 -5.32 -20.82 9.66
N LEU A 94 -4.27 -20.51 10.43
CA LEU A 94 -3.73 -19.15 10.50
C LEU A 94 -3.21 -18.68 9.14
N LEU A 95 -2.49 -19.55 8.42
CA LEU A 95 -2.00 -19.27 7.07
C LEU A 95 -3.14 -19.03 6.08
N GLN A 96 -4.22 -19.82 6.16
CA GLN A 96 -5.41 -19.61 5.33
C GLN A 96 -6.09 -18.27 5.63
N GLU A 97 -6.25 -17.89 6.91
CA GLU A 97 -6.81 -16.60 7.29
C GLU A 97 -5.94 -15.44 6.78
N ILE A 98 -4.61 -15.54 6.93
CA ILE A 98 -3.66 -14.56 6.41
C ILE A 98 -3.80 -14.44 4.87
N GLN A 99 -3.88 -15.57 4.17
CA GLN A 99 -4.02 -15.59 2.71
C GLN A 99 -5.32 -14.92 2.25
N GLN A 100 -6.43 -15.18 2.94
CA GLN A 100 -7.72 -14.55 2.63
C GLN A 100 -7.63 -13.02 2.77
N ILE A 101 -7.04 -12.54 3.87
CA ILE A 101 -6.86 -11.10 4.11
C ILE A 101 -5.95 -10.48 3.05
N LEU A 102 -4.84 -11.14 2.70
CA LEU A 102 -3.93 -10.70 1.65
C LEU A 102 -4.64 -10.54 0.31
N ASN A 103 -5.47 -11.50 -0.07
CA ASN A 103 -6.26 -11.41 -1.30
C ASN A 103 -7.18 -10.18 -1.28
N SER A 104 -7.83 -9.89 -0.14
CA SER A 104 -8.65 -8.68 0.01
C SER A 104 -7.83 -7.39 -0.05
N VAL A 105 -6.63 -7.36 0.53
CA VAL A 105 -5.71 -6.21 0.43
C VAL A 105 -5.32 -5.95 -1.02
N VAL A 106 -4.99 -6.99 -1.80
CA VAL A 106 -4.62 -6.86 -3.22
C VAL A 106 -5.76 -6.26 -4.05
N ILE A 107 -7.00 -6.66 -3.77
CA ILE A 107 -8.19 -6.09 -4.43
C ILE A 107 -8.27 -4.58 -4.15
N PHE A 108 -8.21 -4.18 -2.87
CA PHE A 108 -8.27 -2.76 -2.52
C PHE A 108 -7.07 -1.95 -3.02
N ASP A 109 -5.87 -2.52 -3.05
CA ASP A 109 -4.71 -1.86 -3.64
C ASP A 109 -4.90 -1.62 -5.14
N THR A 110 -5.48 -2.57 -5.86
CA THR A 110 -5.81 -2.42 -7.28
C THR A 110 -6.80 -1.29 -7.50
N GLU A 111 -7.83 -1.21 -6.66
CA GLU A 111 -8.83 -0.13 -6.70
C GLU A 111 -8.21 1.23 -6.34
N ASN A 112 -7.38 1.30 -5.30
CA ASN A 112 -6.68 2.51 -4.89
C ASN A 112 -5.75 3.03 -6.00
N ILE A 113 -5.02 2.14 -6.67
CA ILE A 113 -4.18 2.48 -7.83
C ILE A 113 -5.03 3.05 -8.96
N ALA A 114 -6.20 2.46 -9.24
CA ALA A 114 -7.10 2.96 -10.27
C ALA A 114 -7.61 4.37 -9.95
N LEU A 115 -7.98 4.63 -8.69
CA LEU A 115 -8.39 5.97 -8.23
C LEU A 115 -7.27 7.00 -8.40
N ILE A 116 -6.05 6.67 -7.97
CA ILE A 116 -4.88 7.55 -8.12
C ILE A 116 -4.60 7.85 -9.60
N LYS A 117 -4.65 6.83 -10.47
CA LYS A 117 -4.47 7.01 -11.92
C LYS A 117 -5.52 7.94 -12.53
N ASN A 118 -6.77 7.84 -12.08
CA ASN A 118 -7.83 8.74 -12.53
C ASN A 118 -7.56 10.18 -12.09
N TYR A 119 -7.14 10.40 -10.84
CA TYR A 119 -6.76 11.75 -10.38
C TYR A 119 -5.59 12.34 -11.17
N ILE A 120 -4.55 11.55 -11.45
CA ILE A 120 -3.41 12.00 -12.28
C ILE A 120 -3.90 12.38 -13.69
N LYS A 121 -4.79 11.59 -14.28
CA LYS A 121 -5.38 11.88 -15.59
C LYS A 121 -6.15 13.19 -15.59
N ASP A 122 -7.00 13.42 -14.59
CA ASP A 122 -7.80 14.64 -14.49
C ASP A 122 -6.90 15.88 -14.30
N ILE A 123 -5.84 15.77 -13.48
CA ILE A 123 -4.83 16.82 -13.32
C ILE A 123 -4.14 17.10 -14.66
N THR A 124 -3.73 16.06 -15.38
CA THR A 124 -3.04 16.18 -16.67
C THR A 124 -3.93 16.92 -17.69
N LEU A 125 -5.20 16.53 -17.80
CA LEU A 125 -6.16 17.19 -18.70
C LEU A 125 -6.38 18.67 -18.32
N ASN A 126 -6.40 18.99 -17.03
CA ASN A 126 -6.52 20.37 -16.59
C ASN A 126 -5.27 21.20 -16.92
N LEU A 127 -4.07 20.62 -16.80
CA LEU A 127 -2.82 21.27 -17.18
C LEU A 127 -2.76 21.55 -18.69
N GLU A 128 -3.20 20.61 -19.53
CA GLU A 128 -3.29 20.78 -20.98
C GLU A 128 -4.18 21.97 -21.34
N LYS A 129 -5.38 22.08 -20.73
CA LYS A 129 -6.30 23.21 -20.95
C LYS A 129 -5.70 24.55 -20.51
N ILE A 130 -4.95 24.58 -19.40
CA ILE A 130 -4.26 25.80 -18.95
C ILE A 130 -3.18 26.20 -19.97
N GLN A 131 -2.46 25.24 -20.52
CA GLN A 131 -1.45 25.49 -21.55
C GLN A 131 -2.09 26.03 -22.84
N GLU A 132 -3.18 25.44 -23.32
CA GLU A 132 -3.94 25.92 -24.48
C GLU A 132 -4.44 27.36 -24.26
N SER A 133 -5.01 27.64 -23.07
CA SER A 133 -5.47 28.98 -22.69
C SER A 133 -4.32 29.99 -22.73
N LYS A 134 -3.14 29.63 -22.22
CA LYS A 134 -1.94 30.46 -22.26
C LYS A 134 -1.51 30.74 -23.70
N HIS A 135 -1.52 29.75 -24.58
CA HIS A 135 -1.20 29.94 -26.00
C HIS A 135 -2.17 30.91 -26.67
N PHE A 136 -3.47 30.72 -26.48
CA PHE A 136 -4.52 31.60 -27.01
C PHE A 136 -4.34 33.06 -26.56
N VAL A 137 -4.12 33.29 -25.26
CA VAL A 137 -3.90 34.64 -24.71
C VAL A 137 -2.63 35.28 -25.29
N ASN A 138 -1.56 34.51 -25.48
CA ASN A 138 -0.33 35.02 -26.07
C ASN A 138 -0.50 35.42 -27.54
N ASP A 139 -1.27 34.65 -28.31
CA ASP A 139 -1.55 34.98 -29.70
C ASP A 139 -2.43 36.23 -29.81
N LEU A 140 -3.46 36.37 -28.96
CA LEU A 140 -4.24 37.61 -28.87
C LEU A 140 -3.36 38.83 -28.54
N LYS A 141 -2.43 38.71 -27.58
CA LYS A 141 -1.49 39.79 -27.24
C LYS A 141 -0.64 40.20 -28.44
N LYS A 142 -0.10 39.24 -29.20
CA LYS A 142 0.67 39.52 -30.42
C LYS A 142 -0.17 40.26 -31.47
N HIS A 143 -1.43 39.86 -31.65
CA HIS A 143 -2.33 40.54 -32.59
C HIS A 143 -2.66 41.97 -32.15
N MET A 144 -2.86 42.20 -30.86
CA MET A 144 -3.09 43.55 -30.34
C MET A 144 -1.84 44.44 -30.42
N SER A 145 -0.65 43.90 -30.15
CA SER A 145 0.62 44.65 -30.26
C SER A 145 1.04 44.92 -31.71
N ASN A 146 0.52 44.15 -32.67
CA ASN A 146 0.77 44.34 -34.11
C ASN A 146 -0.34 45.15 -34.80
N SER A 147 -1.28 45.76 -34.06
CA SER A 147 -2.16 46.75 -34.66
C SER A 147 -1.31 47.91 -35.18
N PRO A 148 -1.45 48.31 -36.46
CA PRO A 148 -0.71 49.44 -36.99
C PRO A 148 -1.10 50.66 -36.16
N VAL A 149 -0.10 51.31 -35.56
CA VAL A 149 -0.26 52.68 -35.08
C VAL A 149 -0.69 53.47 -36.31
N PHE A 150 -1.94 53.92 -36.34
CA PHE A 150 -2.38 54.90 -37.32
C PHE A 150 -1.47 56.11 -37.14
N VAL A 151 -0.47 56.24 -38.01
CA VAL A 151 0.23 57.49 -38.20
C VAL A 151 -0.83 58.43 -38.74
N ASP A 152 -1.23 59.39 -37.93
CA ASP A 152 -2.13 60.46 -38.33
C ASP A 152 -1.39 61.29 -39.40
N VAL A 153 -1.66 61.00 -40.67
CA VAL A 153 -1.16 61.78 -41.80
C VAL A 153 -2.17 62.89 -42.08
N CYS A 154 -2.30 63.80 -41.11
CA CYS A 154 -2.96 65.08 -41.31
C CYS A 154 -1.91 66.19 -41.14
N GLY A 155 -1.41 66.73 -42.26
CA GLY A 155 -0.57 67.95 -42.32
C GLY A 155 0.56 67.87 -43.31
#